data_AF-A0A2D0NAW6-F1
#
_entry.id   AF-A0A2D0NAW6-F1
#
_cell.length_a   1.000
_cell.length_b   1.000
_cell.length_c   1.000
_cell.angle_alpha   90.00
_cell.angle_beta   90.00
_cell.angle_gamma   90.00
#
_symmetry.space_group_name_H-M   'P 1'
#
loop_
_entity.id
_entity.type
_entity.pdbx_description
1 polymer ?
#
loop_
_entity_poly.entity_id
_entity_poly.type
_entity_poly.pdbx_seq_one_letter_code
_entity_poly.pdbx_strand_id
1 'polypeptide(L)'
;MKHRQGIINGIIAGVLTVGYFLLFYFIDRAYLLNPWIWWGSLVIYLVFMFRAVQQVDTTAFRRSLQSAFLVFVIANAIFYLFYYLLFSVFDPGLVDLQRELLAENPLWQGDNTELDLSVTIGRVFLSYAYSLIGGFILSLLVGAVARK
;
A
#
# COMPACT_ATOMS: atom_id res chain seq x y z
N MET A 1 -5.62 -26.60 -4.78
CA MET A 1 -5.74 -25.46 -3.83
C MET A 1 -4.37 -24.78 -3.53
N LYS A 2 -3.51 -24.51 -4.52
CA LYS A 2 -2.10 -24.09 -4.26
C LYS A 2 -1.87 -22.57 -4.13
N HIS A 3 -2.84 -21.72 -4.50
CA HIS A 3 -2.73 -20.25 -4.41
C HIS A 3 -3.58 -19.61 -3.30
N ARG A 4 -4.36 -20.42 -2.58
CA ARG A 4 -5.35 -19.95 -1.61
C ARG A 4 -4.73 -19.11 -0.48
N GLN A 5 -3.51 -19.47 -0.05
CA GLN A 5 -2.87 -18.80 1.07
C GLN A 5 -2.37 -17.40 0.72
N GLY A 6 -1.82 -17.18 -0.48
CA GLY A 6 -1.45 -15.83 -0.92
C GLY A 6 -2.67 -14.90 -0.98
N ILE A 7 -3.81 -15.42 -1.45
CA ILE A 7 -5.07 -14.65 -1.52
C ILE A 7 -5.57 -14.27 -0.13
N ILE A 8 -5.70 -15.24 0.78
CA ILE A 8 -6.24 -15.00 2.12
C ILE A 8 -5.34 -14.04 2.90
N ASN A 9 -4.03 -14.27 2.90
CA ASN A 9 -3.10 -13.38 3.59
C ASN A 9 -3.09 -11.97 2.95
N GLY A 10 -3.25 -11.87 1.63
CA GLY A 10 -3.40 -10.59 0.92
C GLY A 10 -4.65 -9.82 1.34
N ILE A 11 -5.80 -10.48 1.43
CA ILE A 11 -7.06 -9.86 1.89
C ILE A 11 -6.90 -9.37 3.33
N ILE A 12 -6.38 -10.21 4.24
CA ILE A 12 -6.18 -9.84 5.64
C ILE A 12 -5.22 -8.64 5.74
N ALA A 13 -4.09 -8.67 5.02
CA ALA A 13 -3.13 -7.58 5.02
C ALA A 13 -3.74 -6.28 4.49
N GLY A 14 -4.54 -6.34 3.41
CA GLY A 14 -5.23 -5.18 2.86
C GLY A 14 -6.22 -4.58 3.85
N VAL A 15 -7.07 -5.41 4.47
CA VAL A 15 -8.05 -4.94 5.47
C VAL A 15 -7.37 -4.35 6.70
N LEU A 16 -6.31 -4.99 7.21
CA LEU A 16 -5.55 -4.46 8.35
C LEU A 16 -4.84 -3.16 7.99
N THR A 17 -4.34 -3.02 6.76
CA THR A 17 -3.73 -1.77 6.27
C THR A 17 -4.78 -0.66 6.23
N VAL A 18 -5.96 -0.92 5.68
CA VAL A 18 -7.07 0.06 5.69
C VAL A 18 -7.45 0.43 7.11
N GLY A 19 -7.59 -0.55 8.01
CA GLY A 19 -7.85 -0.30 9.43
C GLY A 19 -6.77 0.55 10.09
N TYR A 20 -5.49 0.27 9.81
CA TYR A 20 -4.35 1.05 10.29
C TYR A 20 -4.45 2.52 9.85
N PHE A 21 -4.68 2.79 8.56
CA PHE A 21 -4.85 4.16 8.08
C PHE A 21 -6.10 4.85 8.63
N LEU A 22 -7.22 4.13 8.75
CA LEU A 22 -8.43 4.67 9.35
C LEU A 22 -8.22 5.07 10.82
N LEU A 23 -7.46 4.30 11.60
CA LEU A 23 -7.11 4.67 12.97
C LEU A 23 -6.38 6.03 13.01
N PHE A 24 -5.38 6.23 12.15
CA PHE A 24 -4.68 7.51 12.06
C PHE A 24 -5.56 8.64 11.56
N TYR A 25 -6.41 8.37 10.56
CA TYR A 25 -7.38 9.32 10.03
C TYR A 25 -8.31 9.89 11.11
N PHE A 26 -8.82 9.03 11.99
CA PHE A 26 -9.71 9.45 13.07
C PHE A 26 -9.00 10.17 14.22
N ILE A 27 -7.68 10.02 14.37
CA ILE A 27 -6.87 10.78 15.34
C ILE A 27 -6.57 12.17 14.77
N ASP A 28 -5.98 12.22 13.58
CA ASP A 28 -5.73 13.45 12.83
C ASP A 28 -5.60 13.11 11.34
N ARG A 29 -6.37 13.81 10.52
CA ARG A 29 -6.37 13.65 9.06
C ARG A 29 -5.00 13.91 8.44
N ALA A 30 -4.19 14.79 9.04
CA ALA A 30 -2.82 15.06 8.59
C ALA A 30 -1.90 13.83 8.71
N TYR A 31 -2.17 12.89 9.63
CA TYR A 31 -1.39 11.66 9.74
C TYR A 31 -1.52 10.74 8.53
N LEU A 32 -2.63 10.80 7.79
CA LEU A 32 -2.74 10.08 6.52
C LEU A 32 -1.75 10.55 5.47
N LEU A 33 -1.26 11.78 5.59
CA LEU A 33 -0.34 12.39 4.64
C LEU A 33 1.13 12.26 5.11
N ASN A 34 1.33 11.76 6.33
CA ASN A 34 2.66 11.59 6.90
C ASN A 34 3.37 10.37 6.27
N PRO A 35 4.55 10.56 5.64
CA PRO A 35 5.29 9.48 5.01
C PRO A 35 5.63 8.32 5.96
N TRP A 36 5.89 8.59 7.24
CA TRP A 36 6.25 7.55 8.21
C TRP A 36 5.11 6.58 8.48
N ILE A 37 3.86 7.05 8.43
CA ILE A 37 2.67 6.20 8.56
C ILE A 37 2.55 5.29 7.33
N TRP A 38 2.81 5.84 6.13
CA TRP A 38 2.84 5.02 4.91
C TRP A 38 3.91 3.94 4.95
N TRP A 39 5.13 4.28 5.35
CA TRP A 39 6.22 3.30 5.52
C TRP A 39 5.91 2.29 6.63
N GLY A 40 5.25 2.72 7.72
CA GLY A 40 4.81 1.85 8.81
C GLY A 40 3.85 0.76 8.34
N SER A 41 2.97 1.08 7.39
CA SER A 41 2.04 0.10 6.82
C SER A 41 2.76 -1.08 6.13
N LEU A 42 3.97 -0.87 5.58
CA LEU A 42 4.74 -1.95 4.95
C LEU A 42 5.07 -3.10 5.90
N VAL A 43 5.14 -2.85 7.21
CA VAL A 43 5.35 -3.92 8.20
C VAL A 43 4.21 -4.94 8.13
N ILE A 44 2.97 -4.47 7.95
CA ILE A 44 1.79 -5.35 7.78
C ILE A 44 1.98 -6.21 6.53
N TYR A 45 2.35 -5.60 5.41
CA TYR A 45 2.60 -6.32 4.15
C TYR A 45 3.67 -7.40 4.36
N LEU A 46 4.83 -7.03 4.91
CA LEU A 46 5.96 -7.96 5.11
C LEU A 46 5.59 -9.15 5.99
N VAL A 47 4.89 -8.92 7.10
CA VAL A 47 4.44 -9.99 8.01
C VAL A 47 3.57 -11.01 7.28
N PHE A 48 2.58 -10.53 6.50
CA PHE A 48 1.67 -11.43 5.79
C PHE A 48 2.28 -12.06 4.54
N MET A 49 3.21 -11.37 3.87
CA MET A 49 4.01 -11.96 2.79
C MET A 49 4.86 -13.12 3.33
N PHE A 50 5.57 -12.91 4.44
CA PHE A 50 6.38 -13.94 5.08
C PHE A 50 5.54 -15.14 5.52
N ARG A 51 4.41 -14.88 6.18
CA ARG A 51 3.44 -15.90 6.59
C ARG A 51 2.90 -16.70 5.40
N ALA A 52 2.64 -16.07 4.27
CA ALA A 52 2.15 -16.75 3.07
C ALA A 52 3.22 -17.65 2.42
N VAL A 53 4.49 -17.24 2.44
CA VAL A 53 5.60 -18.07 1.93
C VAL A 53 5.80 -19.31 2.79
N GLN A 54 5.70 -19.20 4.13
CA GLN A 54 5.86 -20.33 5.03
C GLN A 54 4.78 -21.42 4.90
N GLN A 55 3.66 -21.11 4.24
CA GLN A 55 2.52 -22.02 4.06
C GLN A 55 2.49 -22.68 2.68
N VAL A 56 3.49 -22.42 1.84
CA VAL A 56 3.63 -23.06 0.52
C VAL A 56 4.89 -23.90 0.47
N ASP A 57 4.88 -24.88 -0.43
CA ASP A 57 6.08 -25.65 -0.75
C ASP A 57 7.14 -24.73 -1.39
N THR A 58 8.21 -24.47 -0.64
CA THR A 58 9.31 -23.58 -1.00
C THR A 58 10.43 -24.25 -1.79
N THR A 59 10.27 -25.52 -2.18
CA THR A 59 11.29 -26.25 -2.96
C THR A 59 11.64 -25.52 -4.25
N ALA A 60 10.67 -24.85 -4.87
CA ALA A 60 10.88 -23.96 -6.01
C ALA A 60 10.74 -22.49 -5.58
N PHE A 61 11.80 -21.69 -5.74
CA PHE A 61 11.80 -20.25 -5.41
C PHE A 61 10.64 -19.49 -6.06
N ARG A 62 10.29 -19.84 -7.31
CA ARG A 62 9.15 -19.27 -8.02
C ARG A 62 7.85 -19.31 -7.21
N ARG A 63 7.61 -20.36 -6.42
CA ARG A 63 6.39 -20.49 -5.61
C ARG A 63 6.41 -19.54 -4.40
N SER A 64 7.56 -19.41 -3.74
CA SER A 64 7.74 -18.43 -2.66
C SER A 64 7.51 -17.01 -3.17
N LEU A 65 8.17 -16.65 -4.28
CA LEU A 65 8.00 -15.35 -4.93
C LEU A 65 6.53 -15.09 -5.30
N GLN A 66 5.88 -16.04 -5.97
CA GLN A 66 4.47 -15.91 -6.37
C GLN A 66 3.54 -15.73 -5.15
N SER A 67 3.79 -16.45 -4.05
CA SER A 67 2.96 -16.37 -2.85
C SER A 67 3.10 -15.00 -2.18
N ALA A 68 4.34 -14.52 -1.98
CA ALA A 68 4.61 -13.19 -1.44
C ALA A 68 4.05 -12.07 -2.33
N PHE A 69 4.27 -12.16 -3.65
CA PHE A 69 3.81 -11.15 -4.60
C PHE A 69 2.29 -11.08 -4.67
N LEU A 70 1.59 -12.22 -4.61
CA LEU A 70 0.14 -12.25 -4.61
C LEU A 70 -0.46 -11.57 -3.37
N VAL A 71 0.17 -11.71 -2.20
CA VAL A 71 -0.22 -10.97 -0.99
C VAL A 71 -0.12 -9.47 -1.24
N PHE A 72 1.02 -9.00 -1.77
CA PHE A 72 1.23 -7.59 -2.05
C PHE A 72 0.19 -7.06 -3.04
N VAL A 73 0.01 -7.71 -4.19
CA VAL A 73 -0.94 -7.32 -5.24
C VAL A 73 -2.34 -7.10 -4.65
N ILE A 74 -2.84 -8.06 -3.88
CA ILE A 74 -4.21 -8.01 -3.34
C ILE A 74 -4.33 -6.96 -2.23
N ALA A 75 -3.39 -6.93 -1.29
CA ALA A 75 -3.40 -5.96 -0.20
C ALA A 75 -3.34 -4.52 -0.75
N ASN A 76 -2.49 -4.30 -1.75
CA ASN A 76 -2.29 -3.01 -2.37
C ASN A 76 -3.50 -2.57 -3.20
N ALA A 77 -4.15 -3.49 -3.91
CA ALA A 77 -5.41 -3.21 -4.62
C ALA A 77 -6.52 -2.77 -3.65
N ILE A 78 -6.65 -3.44 -2.50
CA ILE A 78 -7.61 -3.06 -1.45
C ILE A 78 -7.27 -1.66 -0.90
N PHE A 79 -6.00 -1.40 -0.61
CA PHE A 79 -5.55 -0.10 -0.13
C PHE A 79 -5.83 1.03 -1.12
N TYR A 80 -5.51 0.87 -2.41
CA TYR A 80 -5.76 1.92 -3.41
C TYR A 80 -7.24 2.15 -3.68
N LEU A 81 -8.06 1.10 -3.59
CA LEU A 81 -9.52 1.25 -3.62
C LEU A 81 -10.01 2.10 -2.44
N PHE A 82 -9.53 1.80 -1.24
CA PHE A 82 -9.80 2.61 -0.06
C PHE A 82 -9.33 4.05 -0.22
N TYR A 83 -8.09 4.26 -0.67
CA TYR A 83 -7.50 5.58 -0.88
C TYR A 83 -8.33 6.41 -1.86
N TYR A 84 -8.74 5.82 -2.98
CA TYR A 84 -9.63 6.47 -3.94
C TYR A 84 -10.97 6.84 -3.32
N LEU A 85 -11.64 5.90 -2.65
CA LEU A 85 -12.94 6.17 -2.03
C LEU A 85 -12.84 7.26 -0.96
N LEU A 86 -11.78 7.25 -0.15
CA LEU A 86 -11.58 8.26 0.88
C LEU A 86 -11.38 9.65 0.28
N PHE A 87 -10.45 9.80 -0.67
CA PHE A 87 -10.10 11.11 -1.23
C PHE A 87 -11.10 11.63 -2.26
N SER A 88 -11.87 10.77 -2.93
CA SER A 88 -12.79 11.20 -3.98
C SER A 88 -14.25 11.25 -3.52
N VAL A 89 -14.65 10.45 -2.53
CA VAL A 89 -16.07 10.30 -2.13
C VAL A 89 -16.31 10.75 -0.70
N PHE A 90 -15.49 10.30 0.27
CA PHE A 90 -15.78 10.51 1.69
C PHE A 90 -15.23 11.81 2.26
N ASP A 91 -13.98 12.18 1.95
CA ASP A 91 -13.35 13.43 2.38
C ASP A 91 -12.48 14.04 1.26
N PRO A 92 -13.11 14.67 0.25
CA PRO A 92 -12.39 15.41 -0.79
C PRO A 92 -11.52 16.56 -0.25
N GLY A 93 -11.82 17.06 0.95
CA GLY A 93 -11.05 18.12 1.62
C GLY A 93 -9.63 17.70 1.99
N LEU A 94 -9.32 16.40 2.00
CA LEU A 94 -7.96 15.90 2.16
C LEU A 94 -7.01 16.38 1.05
N VAL A 95 -7.53 16.67 -0.15
CA VAL A 95 -6.73 17.23 -1.25
C VAL A 95 -6.30 18.66 -0.94
N ASP A 96 -7.16 19.43 -0.28
CA ASP A 96 -6.81 20.80 0.13
C ASP A 96 -5.79 20.77 1.28
N LEU A 97 -5.94 19.84 2.23
CA LEU A 97 -4.95 19.61 3.28
C LEU A 97 -3.58 19.19 2.70
N GLN A 98 -3.55 18.36 1.65
CA GLN A 98 -2.31 18.05 0.93
C GLN A 98 -1.64 19.29 0.36
N ARG A 99 -2.43 20.22 -0.20
CA ARG A 99 -1.92 21.47 -0.76
C ARG A 99 -1.36 22.38 0.32
N GLU A 100 -2.05 22.49 1.45
CA GLU A 100 -1.60 23.28 2.61
C GLU A 100 -0.27 22.75 3.16
N LEU A 101 -0.19 21.44 3.43
CA LEU A 101 1.05 20.82 3.92
C LEU A 101 2.21 20.92 2.93
N LEU A 102 1.92 20.91 1.62
CA LEU A 102 2.96 21.12 0.61
C LEU A 102 3.44 22.57 0.60
N ALA A 103 2.54 23.54 0.78
CA ALA A 103 2.89 24.96 0.87
C ALA A 103 3.72 25.30 2.11
N GLU A 104 3.51 24.57 3.20
CA GLU A 104 4.28 24.73 4.44
C GLU A 104 5.64 24.00 4.41
N ASN A 105 5.91 23.17 3.40
CA ASN A 105 7.13 22.38 3.34
C ASN A 105 8.34 23.23 2.89
N PRO A 106 9.34 23.48 3.77
CA PRO A 106 10.48 24.36 3.45
C PRO A 106 11.41 23.79 2.37
N LEU A 107 11.29 22.50 2.04
CA LEU A 107 12.05 21.86 0.95
C LEU A 107 11.36 22.01 -0.41
N TRP A 108 10.11 22.43 -0.43
CA TRP A 108 9.34 22.64 -1.65
C TRP A 108 9.43 24.10 -2.09
N GLN A 109 10.03 24.33 -3.26
CA GLN A 109 10.19 25.68 -3.84
C GLN A 109 9.32 25.89 -5.10
N GLY A 110 8.43 24.95 -5.40
CA GLY A 110 7.58 25.00 -6.60
C GLY A 110 6.30 25.81 -6.38
N ASP A 111 5.69 26.25 -7.48
CA ASP A 111 4.37 26.88 -7.43
C ASP A 111 3.27 25.85 -7.11
N ASN A 112 2.54 26.08 -6.01
CA ASN A 112 1.48 25.19 -5.53
C ASN A 112 0.15 25.40 -6.25
N THR A 113 -0.01 26.50 -6.99
CA THR A 113 -1.29 26.88 -7.61
C THR A 113 -1.61 26.07 -8.87
N GLU A 114 -0.60 25.56 -9.57
CA GLU A 114 -0.77 24.75 -10.79
C GLU A 114 -0.76 23.22 -10.52
N LEU A 115 -0.46 22.81 -9.30
CA LEU A 115 -0.38 21.40 -8.92
C LEU A 115 -1.78 20.79 -8.79
N ASP A 116 -2.15 20.00 -9.80
CA ASP A 116 -3.30 19.12 -9.72
C ASP A 116 -2.99 17.95 -8.77
N LEU A 117 -3.44 18.08 -7.52
CA LEU A 117 -3.37 17.04 -6.49
C LEU A 117 -4.63 16.16 -6.45
N SER A 118 -5.52 16.29 -7.44
CA SER A 118 -6.75 15.51 -7.44
C SER A 118 -6.48 14.01 -7.53
N VAL A 119 -7.24 13.26 -6.73
CA VAL A 119 -7.23 11.80 -6.75
C VAL A 119 -8.25 11.34 -7.78
N THR A 120 -7.78 11.02 -8.98
CA THR A 120 -8.60 10.47 -10.06
C THR A 120 -8.41 8.96 -10.18
N ILE A 121 -9.41 8.25 -10.72
CA ILE A 121 -9.34 6.80 -10.89
C ILE A 121 -8.14 6.37 -11.76
N GLY A 122 -7.82 7.15 -12.81
CA GLY A 122 -6.68 6.90 -13.68
C GLY A 122 -5.35 7.03 -12.95
N ARG A 123 -5.17 8.09 -12.16
CA ARG A 123 -3.96 8.29 -11.35
C ARG A 123 -3.80 7.22 -10.28
N VAL A 124 -4.89 6.83 -9.62
CA VAL A 124 -4.88 5.75 -8.62
C VAL A 124 -4.49 4.42 -9.27
N PHE A 125 -5.10 4.07 -10.39
CA PHE A 125 -4.77 2.84 -11.12
C PHE A 125 -3.31 2.81 -11.57
N LEU A 126 -2.79 3.92 -12.12
CA LEU A 126 -1.38 4.03 -12.51
C LEU A 126 -0.46 3.92 -11.30
N SER A 127 -0.80 4.59 -10.18
CA SER A 127 -0.03 4.50 -8.93
C SER A 127 0.02 3.07 -8.41
N TYR A 128 -1.12 2.37 -8.42
CA TYR A 128 -1.19 0.95 -8.13
C TYR A 128 -0.29 0.14 -9.04
N ALA A 129 -0.37 0.30 -10.36
CA ALA A 129 0.46 -0.44 -11.31
C ALA A 129 1.97 -0.19 -11.10
N TYR A 130 2.39 1.06 -10.86
CA TYR A 130 3.78 1.38 -10.53
C TYR A 130 4.21 0.77 -9.19
N SER A 131 3.33 0.76 -8.19
CA SER A 131 3.61 0.15 -6.88
C SER A 131 3.95 -1.34 -6.99
N LEU A 132 3.42 -2.04 -8.00
CA LEU A 132 3.69 -3.46 -8.22
C LEU A 132 5.15 -3.73 -8.56
N ILE A 133 5.87 -2.77 -9.15
CA ILE A 133 7.32 -2.89 -9.40
C ILE A 133 8.06 -3.00 -8.07
N GLY A 134 7.78 -2.08 -7.14
CA GLY A 134 8.34 -2.12 -5.79
C GLY A 134 7.90 -3.36 -5.02
N GLY A 135 6.62 -3.72 -5.12
CA GLY A 135 6.07 -4.95 -4.54
C GLY A 135 6.75 -6.22 -5.03
N PHE A 136 7.12 -6.27 -6.31
CA PHE A 136 7.84 -7.40 -6.89
C PHE A 136 9.25 -7.52 -6.28
N ILE A 137 9.96 -6.40 -6.13
CA ILE A 137 11.29 -6.36 -5.48
C ILE A 137 11.19 -6.82 -4.02
N LEU A 138 10.21 -6.31 -3.26
CA LEU A 138 9.97 -6.77 -1.88
C LEU A 138 9.66 -8.26 -1.83
N SER A 139 8.91 -8.77 -2.81
CA SER A 139 8.56 -10.19 -2.88
C SER A 139 9.75 -11.08 -3.22
N LEU A 140 10.72 -10.59 -4.00
CA LEU A 140 11.99 -11.29 -4.22
C LEU A 140 12.77 -11.43 -2.90
N LEU A 141 12.88 -10.35 -2.14
CA LEU A 141 13.57 -10.34 -0.84
C LEU A 141 12.89 -11.30 0.14
N VAL A 142 11.57 -11.16 0.33
CA VAL A 142 10.81 -12.03 1.23
C VAL A 142 10.86 -13.49 0.77
N GLY A 143 10.68 -13.75 -0.52
CA GLY A 143 10.75 -15.09 -1.08
C GLY A 143 12.11 -15.76 -0.90
N ALA A 144 13.20 -14.98 -0.88
CA ALA A 144 14.56 -15.47 -0.66
C ALA A 144 14.81 -15.75 0.83
N VAL A 145 14.39 -14.85 1.72
CA VAL A 145 14.63 -14.96 3.17
C VAL A 145 13.68 -15.96 3.86
N ALA A 146 12.42 -16.02 3.45
CA ALA A 146 11.39 -16.85 4.09
C ALA A 146 11.42 -18.32 3.64
N ARG A 147 12.27 -18.66 2.67
CA ARG A 147 12.43 -20.01 2.14
C ARG A 147 13.14 -20.87 3.18
N LYS A 148 12.49 -21.98 3.56
CA LYS A 148 13.14 -23.09 4.25
C LYS A 148 13.76 -24.03 3.24
#